data_AF-A0A378TI36-F1
#
_entry.id   AF-A0A378TI36-F1
#
_cell.length_a   1.000
_cell.length_b   1.000
_cell.length_c   1.000
_cell.angle_alpha   90.00
_cell.angle_beta   90.00
_cell.angle_gamma   90.00
#
_symmetry.space_group_name_H-M   'P 1'
#
loop_
_entity.id
_entity.type
_entity.pdbx_description
1 polymer ?
#
loop_
_entity_poly.entity_id
_entity_poly.type
_entity_poly.pdbx_seq_one_letter_code
_entity_poly.pdbx_strand_id
1 'polypeptide(L)'
;MSELWANRAASAESAVTTRHLRKLWGLPGTQLGAVAWPPTKRDKRFLTWHYWWQAHLLDCLVDAHLRDPQWDRVTSIIRQIRTHRLRNNLAWTNSYYDDMAWLALALERAGRLVDVDKPKALATLSEQFVTAWVPEDGGGIPWRKQDQFFNAPANGPAGIFLARYDDRLRRAQQMADWIDETLIDPDTHLVFDGIKAGSLVRAQYTYCQGVVVGLETELAVRTSDPRHAARAARLVSAIAEHMTDDGVLRGAGGGDGGLFHGVTARYLALAATQLPEVADQARELVLTSAESAWENRQTVDGLPLFGAFWDRPAALPTADGKSAEFVEGAVNASEVPERDLSVQLSGWMLMEAAHAVTEGDSDG
;
A
#
# COMPACT_ATOMS: atom_id res chain seq x y z
N MET A 1 -13.02 -15.50 -16.05
CA MET A 1 -12.91 -14.16 -15.42
C MET A 1 -11.47 -13.80 -15.07
N SER A 2 -10.66 -14.74 -14.56
CA SER A 2 -9.23 -14.51 -14.25
C SER A 2 -8.41 -13.88 -15.40
N GLU A 3 -8.51 -14.39 -16.64
CA GLU A 3 -7.79 -13.82 -17.80
C GLU A 3 -8.15 -12.35 -18.09
N LEU A 4 -9.41 -11.97 -17.86
CA LEU A 4 -9.83 -10.58 -18.04
C LEU A 4 -9.08 -9.66 -17.06
N TRP A 5 -9.05 -10.05 -15.79
CA TRP A 5 -8.36 -9.28 -14.76
C TRP A 5 -6.84 -9.28 -14.96
N ALA A 6 -6.26 -10.40 -15.40
CA ALA A 6 -4.85 -10.45 -15.77
C ALA A 6 -4.50 -9.44 -16.88
N ASN A 7 -5.33 -9.32 -17.91
CA ASN A 7 -5.16 -8.34 -18.99
C ASN A 7 -5.35 -6.89 -18.51
N ARG A 8 -6.31 -6.64 -17.61
CA ARG A 8 -6.54 -5.33 -16.99
C ARG A 8 -5.34 -4.90 -16.14
N ALA A 9 -4.79 -5.82 -15.34
CA ALA A 9 -3.60 -5.62 -14.54
C ALA A 9 -2.34 -5.36 -15.42
N ALA A 10 -2.14 -6.13 -16.48
CA ALA A 10 -1.06 -5.90 -17.45
C ALA A 10 -1.16 -4.52 -18.14
N SER A 11 -2.40 -4.07 -18.43
CA SER A 11 -2.64 -2.75 -18.99
C SER A 11 -2.32 -1.62 -18.00
N ALA A 12 -2.65 -1.81 -16.71
CA ALA A 12 -2.33 -0.86 -15.64
C ALA A 12 -0.82 -0.78 -15.40
N GLU A 13 -0.12 -1.92 -15.37
CA GLU A 13 1.34 -2.00 -15.34
C GLU A 13 1.94 -1.21 -16.51
N SER A 14 1.46 -1.47 -17.74
CA SER A 14 1.95 -0.78 -18.95
C SER A 14 1.75 0.74 -18.87
N ALA A 15 0.61 1.18 -18.34
CA ALA A 15 0.32 2.59 -18.11
C ALA A 15 1.32 3.23 -17.14
N VAL A 16 1.49 2.66 -15.95
CA VAL A 16 2.37 3.21 -14.91
C VAL A 16 3.83 3.18 -15.36
N THR A 17 4.28 2.05 -15.91
CA THR A 17 5.67 1.86 -16.35
C THR A 17 6.04 2.82 -17.48
N THR A 18 5.17 3.03 -18.45
CA THR A 18 5.41 3.96 -19.58
C THR A 18 5.41 5.42 -19.13
N ARG A 19 4.49 5.80 -18.25
CA ARG A 19 4.22 7.19 -17.89
C ARG A 19 5.15 7.71 -16.80
N HIS A 20 5.42 6.90 -15.79
CA HIS A 20 6.12 7.32 -14.57
C HIS A 20 7.56 6.84 -14.49
N LEU A 21 7.93 5.68 -15.03
CA LEU A 21 9.31 5.19 -14.83
C LEU A 21 10.33 6.03 -15.62
N ARG A 22 11.38 6.44 -14.90
CA ARG A 22 12.50 7.23 -15.44
C ARG A 22 13.81 6.77 -14.81
N LYS A 23 14.91 6.98 -15.53
CA LYS A 23 16.27 6.86 -14.97
C LYS A 23 16.54 8.00 -14.01
N LEU A 24 17.08 7.70 -12.83
CA LEU A 24 17.48 8.72 -11.86
C LEU A 24 18.65 9.53 -12.44
N TRP A 25 18.43 10.83 -12.69
CA TRP A 25 19.42 11.76 -13.23
C TRP A 25 20.11 11.27 -14.54
N GLY A 26 19.39 10.47 -15.33
CA GLY A 26 19.91 9.89 -16.57
C GLY A 26 20.90 8.72 -16.39
N LEU A 27 21.16 8.29 -15.15
CA LEU A 27 22.12 7.23 -14.85
C LEU A 27 21.64 5.87 -15.41
N PRO A 28 22.45 5.18 -16.25
CA PRO A 28 22.13 3.84 -16.73
C PRO A 28 21.94 2.84 -15.58
N GLY A 29 21.03 1.87 -15.76
CA GLY A 29 20.77 0.84 -14.75
C GLY A 29 20.06 1.35 -13.49
N THR A 30 19.48 2.55 -13.54
CA THR A 30 18.63 3.11 -12.48
C THR A 30 17.19 3.26 -12.96
N GLN A 31 16.25 3.23 -12.01
CA GLN A 31 14.84 3.43 -12.28
C GLN A 31 14.12 3.91 -11.01
N LEU A 32 13.27 4.93 -11.15
CA LEU A 32 12.29 5.37 -10.15
C LEU A 32 11.01 5.85 -10.86
N GLY A 33 9.89 5.86 -10.14
CA GLY A 33 8.66 6.51 -10.58
C GLY A 33 8.73 8.01 -10.38
N ALA A 34 8.56 8.78 -11.46
CA ALA A 34 8.25 10.20 -11.38
C ALA A 34 6.91 10.38 -10.66
N VAL A 35 6.86 11.35 -9.73
CA VAL A 35 5.71 11.53 -8.83
C VAL A 35 4.43 11.99 -9.53
N ALA A 36 4.54 12.46 -10.77
CA ALA A 36 3.43 13.01 -11.54
C ALA A 36 3.51 12.69 -13.03
N TRP A 37 2.35 12.52 -13.68
CA TRP A 37 2.22 12.45 -15.14
C TRP A 37 1.04 13.29 -15.66
N PRO A 38 1.21 14.10 -16.73
CA PRO A 38 2.43 14.34 -17.50
C PRO A 38 3.53 15.06 -16.69
N PRO A 39 4.78 14.59 -16.64
CA PRO A 39 5.76 15.11 -15.69
C PRO A 39 6.27 16.51 -16.04
N THR A 40 6.39 17.39 -15.05
CA THR A 40 7.08 18.68 -15.19
C THR A 40 8.60 18.48 -15.32
N LYS A 41 9.34 19.57 -15.63
CA LYS A 41 10.82 19.55 -15.60
C LYS A 41 11.39 19.22 -14.21
N ARG A 42 10.69 19.59 -13.13
CA ARG A 42 11.12 19.30 -11.75
C ARG A 42 10.96 17.81 -11.43
N ASP A 43 9.83 17.23 -11.84
CA ASP A 43 9.54 15.80 -11.67
C ASP A 43 10.56 14.93 -12.41
N LYS A 44 10.88 15.30 -13.67
CA LYS A 44 11.90 14.61 -14.48
C LYS A 44 13.29 14.61 -13.86
N ARG A 45 13.61 15.60 -13.02
CA ARG A 45 14.89 15.74 -12.31
C ARG A 45 14.86 15.13 -10.91
N PHE A 46 13.73 14.55 -10.48
CA PHE A 46 13.54 14.00 -9.14
C PHE A 46 13.83 15.01 -8.02
N LEU A 47 13.49 16.29 -8.26
CA LEU A 47 13.55 17.32 -7.20
C LEU A 47 12.53 17.00 -6.10
N THR A 48 11.36 16.52 -6.50
CA THR A 48 10.36 15.89 -5.64
C THR A 48 10.45 14.37 -5.79
N TRP A 49 10.31 13.67 -4.66
CA TRP A 49 10.38 12.22 -4.58
C TRP A 49 9.74 11.79 -3.26
N HIS A 50 8.85 10.81 -3.33
CA HIS A 50 8.13 10.30 -2.15
C HIS A 50 8.58 8.88 -1.87
N TYR A 51 9.20 8.68 -0.71
CA TYR A 51 9.83 7.42 -0.32
C TYR A 51 8.82 6.27 -0.35
N TRP A 52 7.70 6.40 0.36
CA TRP A 52 6.73 5.31 0.45
C TRP A 52 5.95 5.04 -0.85
N TRP A 53 5.75 6.05 -1.71
CA TRP A 53 5.17 5.81 -3.05
C TRP A 53 6.07 4.89 -3.89
N GLN A 54 7.40 5.02 -3.74
CA GLN A 54 8.33 4.11 -4.42
C GLN A 54 8.33 2.69 -3.83
N ALA A 55 8.04 2.55 -2.54
CA ALA A 55 7.87 1.24 -1.92
C ALA A 55 6.62 0.54 -2.50
N HIS A 56 5.50 1.25 -2.65
CA HIS A 56 4.32 0.69 -3.30
C HIS A 56 4.50 0.44 -4.80
N LEU A 57 5.28 1.26 -5.50
CA LEU A 57 5.69 0.95 -6.87
C LEU A 57 6.50 -0.35 -6.95
N LEU A 58 7.41 -0.58 -5.99
CA LEU A 58 8.12 -1.85 -5.89
C LEU A 58 7.17 -3.02 -5.63
N ASP A 59 6.18 -2.86 -4.74
CA ASP A 59 5.16 -3.87 -4.50
C ASP A 59 4.35 -4.21 -5.75
N CYS A 60 3.95 -3.21 -6.54
CA CYS A 60 3.21 -3.45 -7.80
C CYS A 60 4.08 -4.16 -8.85
N LEU A 61 5.38 -3.86 -8.91
CA LEU A 61 6.32 -4.59 -9.76
C LEU A 61 6.46 -6.06 -9.33
N VAL A 62 6.42 -6.34 -8.03
CA VAL A 62 6.39 -7.71 -7.50
C VAL A 62 5.07 -8.39 -7.88
N ASP A 63 3.92 -7.73 -7.74
CA ASP A 63 2.62 -8.27 -8.14
C ASP A 63 2.60 -8.67 -9.62
N ALA A 64 3.10 -7.79 -10.50
CA ALA A 64 3.16 -8.08 -11.93
C ALA A 64 4.08 -9.25 -12.27
N HIS A 65 5.17 -9.47 -11.52
CA HIS A 65 6.01 -10.64 -11.69
C HIS A 65 5.31 -11.91 -11.22
N LEU A 66 4.54 -11.85 -10.13
CA LEU A 66 3.77 -13.00 -9.65
C LEU A 66 2.68 -13.42 -10.64
N ARG A 67 1.96 -12.45 -11.20
CA ARG A 67 0.93 -12.70 -12.22
C ARG A 67 1.49 -13.31 -13.51
N ASP A 68 2.67 -12.86 -13.95
CA ASP A 68 3.32 -13.37 -15.15
C ASP A 68 4.86 -13.31 -14.99
N PRO A 69 5.51 -14.41 -14.59
CA PRO A 69 6.94 -14.39 -14.29
C PRO A 69 7.81 -14.12 -15.54
N GLN A 70 8.52 -12.99 -15.52
CA GLN A 70 9.43 -12.58 -16.60
C GLN A 70 10.78 -12.06 -16.06
N TRP A 71 11.89 -12.34 -16.76
CA TRP A 71 13.26 -11.99 -16.33
C TRP A 71 13.53 -10.47 -16.34
N ASP A 72 12.85 -9.75 -17.23
CA ASP A 72 12.93 -8.30 -17.33
C ASP A 72 12.21 -7.60 -16.16
N ARG A 73 11.11 -8.18 -15.65
CA ARG A 73 10.46 -7.76 -14.40
C ARG A 73 11.39 -7.93 -13.20
N VAL A 74 12.10 -9.05 -13.08
CA VAL A 74 13.13 -9.23 -12.03
C VAL A 74 14.21 -8.15 -12.13
N THR A 75 14.66 -7.85 -13.35
CA THR A 75 15.64 -6.78 -13.61
C THR A 75 15.10 -5.41 -13.19
N SER A 76 13.82 -5.12 -13.46
CA SER A 76 13.13 -3.90 -13.06
C SER A 76 13.06 -3.76 -11.53
N ILE A 77 12.69 -4.83 -10.82
CA ILE A 77 12.65 -4.92 -9.35
C ILE A 77 14.04 -4.61 -8.76
N ILE A 78 15.10 -5.26 -9.26
CA ILE A 78 16.48 -5.02 -8.81
C ILE A 78 16.88 -3.55 -8.99
N ARG A 79 16.55 -2.96 -10.16
CA ARG A 79 16.84 -1.55 -10.45
C ARG A 79 16.07 -0.62 -9.52
N GLN A 80 14.79 -0.87 -9.28
CA GLN A 80 13.96 -0.07 -8.37
C GLN A 80 14.55 -0.08 -6.95
N ILE A 81 14.85 -1.27 -6.40
CA ILE A 81 15.44 -1.43 -5.05
C ILE A 81 16.77 -0.68 -4.93
N ARG A 82 17.67 -0.89 -5.90
CA ARG A 82 18.99 -0.23 -5.89
C ARG A 82 18.84 1.29 -5.97
N THR A 83 17.95 1.78 -6.81
CA THR A 83 17.80 3.22 -7.05
C THR A 83 17.09 3.91 -5.90
N HIS A 84 16.14 3.23 -5.23
CA HIS A 84 15.53 3.71 -3.99
C HIS A 84 16.59 4.04 -2.94
N ARG A 85 17.49 3.08 -2.68
CA ARG A 85 18.61 3.25 -1.76
C ARG A 85 19.53 4.39 -2.20
N LEU A 86 19.86 4.47 -3.50
CA LEU A 86 20.71 5.52 -4.05
C LEU A 86 20.10 6.92 -3.85
N ARG A 87 18.80 7.06 -4.13
CA ARG A 87 18.07 8.33 -3.99
C ARG A 87 17.92 8.76 -2.53
N ASN A 88 17.90 7.81 -1.61
CA ASN A 88 17.91 8.01 -0.16
C ASN A 88 19.35 8.02 0.42
N ASN A 89 20.31 8.61 -0.29
CA ASN A 89 21.70 8.79 0.17
C ASN A 89 22.39 7.50 0.62
N LEU A 90 22.15 6.39 -0.08
CA LEU A 90 22.67 5.04 0.21
C LEU A 90 22.17 4.44 1.54
N ALA A 91 21.16 5.03 2.16
CA ALA A 91 20.51 4.55 3.38
C ALA A 91 19.17 3.87 3.10
N TRP A 92 18.80 2.92 3.94
CA TRP A 92 17.47 2.32 3.96
C TRP A 92 16.55 3.04 4.93
N THR A 93 17.09 3.59 6.01
CA THR A 93 16.31 4.25 7.05
C THR A 93 16.00 5.71 6.70
N ASN A 94 14.94 6.24 7.29
CA ASN A 94 14.63 7.66 7.31
C ASN A 94 14.06 8.06 8.70
N SER A 95 13.32 9.17 8.77
CA SER A 95 12.72 9.67 10.01
C SER A 95 11.30 9.17 10.28
N TYR A 96 10.66 8.51 9.33
CA TYR A 96 9.25 8.10 9.33
C TYR A 96 9.16 6.56 9.40
N TYR A 97 8.52 6.03 10.45
CA TYR A 97 8.50 4.58 10.68
C TYR A 97 7.56 3.85 9.72
N ASP A 98 6.46 4.49 9.33
CA ASP A 98 5.54 4.03 8.28
C ASP A 98 6.24 3.92 6.93
N ASP A 99 6.96 4.95 6.47
CA ASP A 99 7.77 4.92 5.25
C ASP A 99 8.71 3.70 5.25
N MET A 100 9.46 3.52 6.34
CA MET A 100 10.39 2.40 6.50
C MET A 100 9.67 1.05 6.48
N ALA A 101 8.48 0.95 7.09
CA ALA A 101 7.69 -0.28 7.14
C ALA A 101 7.16 -0.67 5.75
N TRP A 102 6.72 0.31 4.95
CA TRP A 102 6.32 0.05 3.56
C TRP A 102 7.48 -0.49 2.72
N LEU A 103 8.68 0.10 2.85
CA LEU A 103 9.83 -0.46 2.15
C LEU A 103 10.20 -1.86 2.68
N ALA A 104 10.15 -2.08 3.99
CA ALA A 104 10.45 -3.38 4.58
C ALA A 104 9.54 -4.48 4.01
N LEU A 105 8.24 -4.21 3.89
CA LEU A 105 7.27 -5.10 3.26
C LEU A 105 7.61 -5.38 1.79
N ALA A 106 7.86 -4.34 1.00
CA ALA A 106 8.16 -4.52 -0.42
C ALA A 106 9.47 -5.29 -0.65
N LEU A 107 10.49 -5.05 0.18
CA LEU A 107 11.76 -5.80 0.15
C LEU A 107 11.61 -7.25 0.61
N GLU A 108 10.80 -7.49 1.65
CA GLU A 108 10.49 -8.84 2.15
C GLU A 108 9.80 -9.66 1.07
N ARG A 109 8.79 -9.09 0.41
CA ARG A 109 8.09 -9.72 -0.70
C ARG A 109 9.02 -9.97 -1.89
N ALA A 110 9.86 -9.01 -2.26
CA ALA A 110 10.81 -9.19 -3.35
C ALA A 110 11.82 -10.32 -3.10
N GLY A 111 12.27 -10.49 -1.84
CA GLY A 111 13.11 -11.62 -1.45
C GLY A 111 12.35 -12.95 -1.50
N ARG A 112 11.24 -13.06 -0.75
CA ARG A 112 10.49 -14.31 -0.59
C ARG A 112 9.80 -14.81 -1.87
N LEU A 113 9.35 -13.91 -2.73
CA LEU A 113 8.47 -14.25 -3.86
C LEU A 113 9.17 -14.15 -5.23
N VAL A 114 10.32 -13.48 -5.30
CA VAL A 114 11.02 -13.20 -6.57
C VAL A 114 12.54 -13.49 -6.47
N ASP A 115 13.00 -14.05 -5.36
CA ASP A 115 14.42 -14.37 -5.08
C ASP A 115 15.36 -13.14 -5.17
N VAL A 116 14.85 -11.93 -4.92
CA VAL A 116 15.65 -10.69 -4.88
C VAL A 116 15.96 -10.29 -3.44
N ASP A 117 16.73 -11.13 -2.76
CA ASP A 117 16.98 -11.01 -1.33
C ASP A 117 17.76 -9.76 -0.90
N LYS A 118 17.37 -9.19 0.25
CA LYS A 118 18.03 -8.05 0.91
C LYS A 118 18.16 -8.24 2.43
N PRO A 119 18.75 -9.35 2.94
CA PRO A 119 18.74 -9.72 4.35
C PRO A 119 19.32 -8.63 5.28
N LYS A 120 20.41 -7.97 4.87
CA LYS A 120 20.99 -6.86 5.65
C LYS A 120 20.05 -5.65 5.76
N ALA A 121 19.29 -5.35 4.72
CA ALA A 121 18.32 -4.26 4.75
C ALA A 121 17.14 -4.61 5.66
N LEU A 122 16.61 -5.83 5.52
CA LEU A 122 15.51 -6.33 6.35
C LEU A 122 15.89 -6.37 7.83
N ALA A 123 17.09 -6.85 8.17
CA ALA A 123 17.58 -6.82 9.55
C ALA A 123 17.67 -5.39 10.11
N THR A 124 18.19 -4.45 9.31
CA THR A 124 18.28 -3.04 9.71
C THR A 124 16.90 -2.41 9.96
N LEU A 125 15.93 -2.68 9.08
CA LEU A 125 14.57 -2.15 9.20
C LEU A 125 13.81 -2.82 10.36
N SER A 126 13.93 -4.14 10.52
CA SER A 126 13.38 -4.89 11.65
C SER A 126 13.82 -4.31 12.99
N GLU A 127 15.12 -4.00 13.13
CA GLU A 127 15.65 -3.39 14.34
C GLU A 127 15.00 -2.02 14.63
N GLN A 128 14.73 -1.20 13.61
CA GLN A 128 14.02 0.07 13.81
C GLN A 128 12.64 -0.13 14.42
N PHE A 129 11.87 -1.12 13.98
CA PHE A 129 10.50 -1.35 14.48
C PHE A 129 10.49 -1.98 15.87
N VAL A 130 11.42 -2.90 16.15
CA VAL A 130 11.51 -3.56 17.46
C VAL A 130 11.97 -2.58 18.55
N THR A 131 12.96 -1.72 18.24
CA THR A 131 13.53 -0.77 19.20
C THR A 131 12.67 0.47 19.43
N ALA A 132 11.84 0.85 18.45
CA ALA A 132 10.95 2.00 18.56
C ALA A 132 9.67 1.72 19.37
N TRP A 133 9.42 0.48 19.74
CA TRP A 133 8.25 0.13 20.55
C TRP A 133 8.39 0.72 21.96
N VAL A 134 7.37 1.43 22.43
CA VAL A 134 7.40 2.13 23.72
C VAL A 134 6.38 1.51 24.69
N PRO A 135 6.74 0.50 25.51
CA PRO A 135 5.79 -0.10 26.47
C PRO A 135 5.31 0.88 27.54
N GLU A 136 6.16 1.85 27.91
CA GLU A 136 5.91 2.83 28.97
C GLU A 136 4.76 3.77 28.64
N ASP A 137 4.54 4.05 27.35
CA ASP A 137 3.47 4.89 26.84
C ASP A 137 2.20 4.09 26.44
N GLY A 138 2.12 2.83 26.89
CA GLY A 138 1.01 1.91 26.59
C GLY A 138 1.24 1.03 25.37
N GLY A 139 2.38 1.14 24.69
CA GLY A 139 2.71 0.39 23.48
C GLY A 139 2.66 1.23 22.20
N GLY A 140 2.93 0.58 21.06
CA GLY A 140 3.02 1.23 19.76
C GLY A 140 4.42 1.72 19.42
N ILE A 141 4.66 1.92 18.12
CA ILE A 141 5.77 2.72 17.59
C ILE A 141 5.23 4.10 17.15
N PRO A 142 6.00 5.18 17.32
CA PRO A 142 5.58 6.50 16.88
C PRO A 142 5.61 6.60 15.35
N TRP A 143 4.87 7.56 14.81
CA TRP A 143 4.82 7.86 13.38
C TRP A 143 6.19 8.27 12.84
N ARG A 144 6.86 9.19 13.54
CA ARG A 144 8.23 9.65 13.21
C ARG A 144 9.11 9.65 14.46
N LYS A 145 10.43 9.64 14.23
CA LYS A 145 11.43 9.72 15.30
C LYS A 145 11.21 10.96 16.15
N GLN A 146 11.25 10.79 17.48
CA GLN A 146 11.04 11.84 18.47
C GLN A 146 9.62 12.46 18.46
N ASP A 147 8.62 11.76 17.91
CA ASP A 147 7.21 12.13 18.03
C ASP A 147 6.52 11.46 19.21
N GLN A 148 5.34 11.97 19.55
CA GLN A 148 4.41 11.42 20.53
C GLN A 148 3.06 11.09 19.87
N PHE A 149 3.09 10.83 18.57
CA PHE A 149 1.95 10.38 17.79
C PHE A 149 2.19 8.93 17.37
N PHE A 150 1.38 8.02 17.91
CA PHE A 150 1.42 6.59 17.62
C PHE A 150 0.23 6.26 16.74
N ASN A 151 0.45 5.73 15.55
CA ASN A 151 -0.60 5.62 14.55
C ASN A 151 -0.65 4.22 13.91
N ALA A 152 -1.83 3.83 13.44
CA ALA A 152 -2.05 2.57 12.72
C ALA A 152 -1.16 2.46 11.46
N PRO A 153 -0.89 3.53 10.69
CA PRO A 153 0.02 3.51 9.54
C PRO A 153 1.46 3.11 9.84
N ALA A 154 1.99 3.39 11.04
CA ALA A 154 3.32 2.91 11.41
C ALA A 154 3.26 1.49 11.98
N ASN A 155 2.24 1.19 12.79
CA ASN A 155 2.17 -0.07 13.55
C ASN A 155 1.65 -1.26 12.72
N GLY A 156 0.65 -1.05 11.86
CA GLY A 156 0.07 -2.09 11.02
C GLY A 156 1.10 -2.69 10.04
N PRO A 157 1.70 -1.89 9.13
CA PRO A 157 2.72 -2.36 8.20
C PRO A 157 3.95 -2.97 8.88
N ALA A 158 4.41 -2.38 9.99
CA ALA A 158 5.51 -2.93 10.78
C ALA A 158 5.13 -4.30 11.36
N GLY A 159 3.91 -4.43 11.89
CA GLY A 159 3.37 -5.69 12.38
C GLY A 159 3.31 -6.76 11.29
N ILE A 160 2.79 -6.42 10.10
CA ILE A 160 2.72 -7.35 8.95
C ILE A 160 4.12 -7.85 8.61
N PHE A 161 5.09 -6.94 8.52
CA PHE A 161 6.47 -7.29 8.22
C PHE A 161 7.03 -8.23 9.30
N LEU A 162 6.85 -7.90 10.58
CA LEU A 162 7.37 -8.70 11.71
C LEU A 162 6.66 -10.05 11.85
N ALA A 163 5.40 -10.18 11.41
CA ALA A 163 4.71 -11.47 11.36
C ALA A 163 5.36 -12.43 10.36
N ARG A 164 5.97 -11.89 9.29
CA ARG A 164 6.65 -12.66 8.23
C ARG A 164 8.14 -12.86 8.49
N TYR A 165 8.74 -12.03 9.33
CA TYR A 165 10.19 -11.93 9.45
C TYR A 165 10.72 -12.56 10.75
N ASP A 166 11.48 -13.65 10.58
CA ASP A 166 12.27 -14.31 11.64
C ASP A 166 11.41 -14.71 12.87
N ASP A 167 11.97 -14.65 14.08
CA ASP A 167 11.30 -14.95 15.35
C ASP A 167 10.45 -13.79 15.92
N ARG A 168 10.03 -12.83 15.08
CA ARG A 168 9.39 -11.58 15.51
C ARG A 168 7.87 -11.64 15.65
N LEU A 169 7.25 -12.82 15.47
CA LEU A 169 5.81 -13.03 15.53
C LEU A 169 5.17 -12.49 16.83
N ARG A 170 5.83 -12.66 17.97
CA ARG A 170 5.34 -12.13 19.26
C ARG A 170 5.20 -10.60 19.25
N ARG A 171 6.13 -9.89 18.61
CA ARG A 171 6.05 -8.42 18.49
C ARG A 171 4.89 -8.00 17.59
N ALA A 172 4.66 -8.72 16.50
CA ALA A 172 3.52 -8.49 15.62
C ALA A 172 2.18 -8.68 16.37
N GLN A 173 2.06 -9.72 17.22
CA GLN A 173 0.89 -9.89 18.07
C GLN A 173 0.68 -8.73 19.05
N GLN A 174 1.76 -8.23 19.68
CA GLN A 174 1.69 -7.06 20.57
C GLN A 174 1.25 -5.80 19.83
N MET A 175 1.68 -5.60 18.58
CA MET A 175 1.23 -4.49 17.72
C MET A 175 -0.26 -4.62 17.40
N ALA A 176 -0.73 -5.82 17.02
CA ALA A 176 -2.14 -6.08 16.75
C ALA A 176 -3.02 -5.85 17.98
N ASP A 177 -2.61 -6.37 19.14
CA ASP A 177 -3.31 -6.20 20.40
C ASP A 177 -3.40 -4.73 20.81
N TRP A 178 -2.31 -3.97 20.68
CA TRP A 178 -2.32 -2.54 20.94
C TRP A 178 -3.28 -1.76 20.02
N ILE A 179 -3.30 -2.08 18.72
CA ILE A 179 -4.24 -1.46 17.78
C ILE A 179 -5.69 -1.76 18.20
N ASP A 180 -6.00 -3.04 18.49
CA ASP A 180 -7.35 -3.47 18.86
C ASP A 180 -7.84 -2.81 20.15
N GLU A 181 -6.96 -2.71 21.16
CA GLU A 181 -7.29 -2.16 22.47
C GLU A 181 -7.36 -0.62 22.47
N THR A 182 -6.60 0.05 21.60
CA THR A 182 -6.41 1.51 21.67
C THR A 182 -7.12 2.27 20.56
N LEU A 183 -7.14 1.72 19.34
CA LEU A 183 -7.49 2.49 18.14
C LEU A 183 -8.84 2.10 17.52
N ILE A 184 -9.54 1.09 18.05
CA ILE A 184 -10.83 0.68 17.51
C ILE A 184 -11.93 1.64 17.98
N ASP A 185 -12.65 2.19 17.01
CA ASP A 185 -13.87 2.94 17.25
C ASP A 185 -14.96 2.01 17.80
N PRO A 186 -15.48 2.24 19.02
CA PRO A 186 -16.51 1.36 19.58
C PRO A 186 -17.84 1.42 18.82
N ASP A 187 -18.08 2.49 18.06
CA ASP A 187 -19.36 2.70 17.36
C ASP A 187 -19.37 2.05 15.96
N THR A 188 -18.28 2.22 15.20
CA THR A 188 -18.18 1.74 13.80
C THR A 188 -17.30 0.51 13.64
N HIS A 189 -16.54 0.12 14.67
CA HIS A 189 -15.49 -0.89 14.63
C HIS A 189 -14.34 -0.61 13.64
N LEU A 190 -14.28 0.60 13.07
CA LEU A 190 -13.15 1.06 12.26
C LEU A 190 -11.96 1.46 13.13
N VAL A 191 -10.78 1.48 12.53
CA VAL A 191 -9.53 1.88 13.14
C VAL A 191 -9.34 3.39 12.99
N PHE A 192 -9.21 4.09 14.11
CA PHE A 192 -8.76 5.47 14.16
C PHE A 192 -7.29 5.60 13.70
N ASP A 193 -6.94 6.76 13.17
CA ASP A 193 -5.60 7.03 12.67
C ASP A 193 -4.52 6.79 13.72
N GLY A 194 -4.72 7.29 14.95
CA GLY A 194 -3.79 7.06 16.03
C GLY A 194 -4.14 7.75 17.34
N ILE A 195 -3.16 7.80 18.23
CA ILE A 195 -3.19 8.48 19.52
C ILE A 195 -2.02 9.46 19.61
N LYS A 196 -2.31 10.73 19.87
CA LYS A 196 -1.32 11.81 19.98
C LYS A 196 -1.30 12.37 21.39
N ALA A 197 -0.18 12.23 22.08
CA ALA A 197 -0.01 12.67 23.46
C ALA A 197 -1.18 12.23 24.37
N GLY A 198 -1.59 10.95 24.25
CA GLY A 198 -2.69 10.36 25.03
C GLY A 198 -4.11 10.67 24.52
N SER A 199 -4.27 11.46 23.46
CA SER A 199 -5.58 11.81 22.89
C SER A 199 -5.81 11.13 21.54
N LEU A 200 -6.98 10.50 21.37
CA LEU A 200 -7.34 9.83 20.11
C LEU A 200 -7.50 10.82 18.96
N VAL A 201 -6.83 10.53 17.84
CA VAL A 201 -7.02 11.18 16.55
C VAL A 201 -8.07 10.39 15.79
N ARG A 202 -9.33 10.83 15.88
CA ARG A 202 -10.50 10.09 15.40
C ARG A 202 -10.69 10.07 13.87
N ALA A 203 -9.71 10.57 13.10
CA ALA A 203 -9.75 10.42 11.66
C ALA A 203 -9.71 8.94 11.28
N GLN A 204 -10.43 8.55 10.25
CA GLN A 204 -10.47 7.17 9.76
C GLN A 204 -10.17 7.19 8.27
N TYR A 205 -9.11 6.48 7.88
CA TYR A 205 -8.68 6.38 6.49
C TYR A 205 -8.71 4.91 6.06
N THR A 206 -9.04 4.65 4.80
CA THR A 206 -9.18 3.29 4.28
C THR A 206 -7.93 2.44 4.47
N TYR A 207 -6.72 3.01 4.30
CA TYR A 207 -5.47 2.26 4.46
C TYR A 207 -5.18 1.84 5.90
N CYS A 208 -5.58 2.61 6.91
CA CYS A 208 -5.51 2.18 8.31
C CYS A 208 -6.29 0.88 8.51
N GLN A 209 -7.43 0.76 7.84
CA GLN A 209 -8.27 -0.44 7.90
C GLN A 209 -7.57 -1.59 7.16
N GLY A 210 -7.07 -1.32 5.96
CA GLY A 210 -6.35 -2.28 5.14
C GLY A 210 -5.17 -2.92 5.86
N VAL A 211 -4.30 -2.12 6.47
CA VAL A 211 -3.11 -2.66 7.18
C VAL A 211 -3.47 -3.48 8.40
N VAL A 212 -4.57 -3.17 9.08
CA VAL A 212 -5.02 -3.96 10.22
C VAL A 212 -5.66 -5.27 9.75
N VAL A 213 -6.46 -5.25 8.68
CA VAL A 213 -6.92 -6.49 8.01
C VAL A 213 -5.72 -7.36 7.62
N GLY A 214 -4.69 -6.76 7.02
CA GLY A 214 -3.47 -7.47 6.62
C GLY A 214 -2.71 -8.07 7.81
N LEU A 215 -2.56 -7.32 8.89
CA LEU A 215 -1.88 -7.77 10.11
C LEU A 215 -2.63 -8.93 10.77
N GLU A 216 -3.93 -8.76 11.01
CA GLU A 216 -4.77 -9.79 11.60
C GLU A 216 -4.84 -11.04 10.73
N THR A 217 -4.82 -10.89 9.39
CA THR A 217 -4.73 -12.02 8.46
C THR A 217 -3.41 -12.79 8.60
N GLU A 218 -2.27 -12.10 8.61
CA GLU A 218 -0.97 -12.77 8.78
C GLU A 218 -0.89 -13.50 10.13
N LEU A 219 -1.43 -12.90 11.20
CA LEU A 219 -1.43 -13.53 12.51
C LEU A 219 -2.39 -14.72 12.58
N ALA A 220 -3.57 -14.63 11.98
CA ALA A 220 -4.52 -15.74 11.91
C ALA A 220 -3.94 -16.96 11.17
N VAL A 221 -3.18 -16.74 10.09
CA VAL A 221 -2.54 -17.83 9.34
C VAL A 221 -1.35 -18.43 10.09
N ARG A 222 -0.62 -17.63 10.87
CA ARG A 222 0.64 -18.02 11.51
C ARG A 222 0.51 -18.45 12.97
N THR A 223 -0.67 -18.27 13.55
CA THR A 223 -0.96 -18.63 14.94
C THR A 223 -2.19 -19.53 14.99
N SER A 224 -2.38 -20.25 16.09
CA SER A 224 -3.60 -21.02 16.34
C SER A 224 -4.63 -20.24 17.17
N ASP A 225 -4.50 -18.91 17.23
CA ASP A 225 -5.34 -18.06 18.06
C ASP A 225 -6.54 -17.53 17.24
N PRO A 226 -7.78 -17.96 17.55
CA PRO A 226 -8.95 -17.62 16.76
C PRO A 226 -9.31 -16.13 16.81
N ARG A 227 -8.75 -15.36 17.77
CA ARG A 227 -9.07 -13.92 17.90
C ARG A 227 -8.68 -13.13 16.66
N HIS A 228 -7.60 -13.50 15.98
CA HIS A 228 -7.08 -12.77 14.84
C HIS A 228 -8.03 -12.87 13.63
N ALA A 229 -8.54 -14.07 13.33
CA ALA A 229 -9.56 -14.25 12.29
C ALA A 229 -10.84 -13.49 12.62
N ALA A 230 -11.29 -13.51 13.87
CA ALA A 230 -12.48 -12.78 14.32
C ALA A 230 -12.31 -11.24 14.19
N ARG A 231 -11.14 -10.70 14.52
CA ARG A 231 -10.82 -9.27 14.35
C ARG A 231 -10.78 -8.87 12.87
N ALA A 232 -10.17 -9.69 12.02
CA ALA A 232 -10.19 -9.47 10.57
C ALA A 232 -11.63 -9.44 10.03
N ALA A 233 -12.47 -10.41 10.42
CA ALA A 233 -13.88 -10.46 10.01
C ALA A 233 -14.68 -9.24 10.44
N ARG A 234 -14.57 -8.83 11.71
CA ARG A 234 -15.20 -7.62 12.22
C ARG A 234 -14.81 -6.38 11.40
N LEU A 235 -13.52 -6.24 11.08
CA LEU A 235 -13.02 -5.08 10.36
C LEU A 235 -13.40 -5.10 8.87
N VAL A 236 -13.41 -6.26 8.21
CA VAL A 236 -13.90 -6.39 6.82
C VAL A 236 -15.38 -5.98 6.74
N SER A 237 -16.21 -6.42 7.68
CA SER A 237 -17.62 -5.99 7.74
C SER A 237 -17.76 -4.49 8.01
N ALA A 238 -16.97 -3.91 8.92
CA ALA A 238 -16.96 -2.47 9.17
C ALA A 238 -16.52 -1.65 7.94
N ILE A 239 -15.53 -2.14 7.16
CA ILE A 239 -15.12 -1.52 5.90
C ILE A 239 -16.29 -1.53 4.91
N ALA A 240 -16.98 -2.67 4.76
CA ALA A 240 -18.10 -2.79 3.85
C ALA A 240 -19.22 -1.80 4.20
N GLU A 241 -19.56 -1.66 5.48
CA GLU A 241 -20.64 -0.80 5.96
C GLU A 241 -20.31 0.70 5.90
N HIS A 242 -19.09 1.07 6.26
CA HIS A 242 -18.77 2.47 6.56
C HIS A 242 -17.73 3.10 5.64
N MET A 243 -17.04 2.32 4.81
CA MET A 243 -15.94 2.80 3.95
C MET A 243 -16.17 2.47 2.47
N THR A 244 -17.42 2.19 2.11
CA THR A 244 -17.83 2.05 0.71
C THR A 244 -18.95 3.02 0.36
N ASP A 245 -19.06 3.33 -0.93
CA ASP A 245 -20.24 3.94 -1.55
C ASP A 245 -20.71 2.98 -2.64
N ASP A 246 -21.94 2.45 -2.51
CA ASP A 246 -22.48 1.40 -3.37
C ASP A 246 -21.53 0.18 -3.56
N GLY A 247 -20.84 -0.21 -2.48
CA GLY A 247 -19.89 -1.35 -2.49
C GLY A 247 -18.50 -1.02 -3.06
N VAL A 248 -18.27 0.22 -3.52
CA VAL A 248 -16.97 0.69 -4.02
C VAL A 248 -16.20 1.35 -2.89
N LEU A 249 -14.93 0.96 -2.68
CA LEU A 249 -14.07 1.54 -1.65
C LEU A 249 -13.92 3.06 -1.83
N ARG A 250 -14.09 3.81 -0.73
CA ARG A 250 -13.95 5.27 -0.72
C ARG A 250 -12.52 5.72 -0.99
N GLY A 251 -12.34 6.57 -2.00
CA GLY A 251 -11.08 7.27 -2.26
C GLY A 251 -10.85 8.45 -1.33
N ALA A 252 -9.60 8.88 -1.19
CA ALA A 252 -9.21 10.01 -0.33
C ALA A 252 -8.53 11.16 -1.10
N GLY A 253 -8.84 11.29 -2.40
CA GLY A 253 -8.24 12.31 -3.27
C GLY A 253 -6.85 11.92 -3.79
N GLY A 254 -6.04 12.93 -4.16
CA GLY A 254 -4.67 12.75 -4.65
C GLY A 254 -3.63 12.78 -3.54
N GLY A 255 -2.37 13.04 -3.91
CA GLY A 255 -1.28 13.10 -2.94
C GLY A 255 -1.16 11.76 -2.21
N ASP A 256 -0.92 11.76 -0.91
CA ASP A 256 -0.82 10.52 -0.13
C ASP A 256 -2.15 9.75 -0.11
N GLY A 257 -3.29 10.46 -0.05
CA GLY A 257 -4.62 9.88 -0.06
C GLY A 257 -4.91 9.02 -1.29
N GLY A 258 -4.20 9.29 -2.40
CA GLY A 258 -4.32 8.52 -3.64
C GLY A 258 -3.95 7.04 -3.49
N LEU A 259 -3.13 6.67 -2.49
CA LEU A 259 -2.71 5.29 -2.23
C LEU A 259 -3.67 4.52 -1.31
N PHE A 260 -4.56 5.21 -0.59
CA PHE A 260 -5.15 4.63 0.61
C PHE A 260 -6.05 3.42 0.34
N HIS A 261 -6.99 3.57 -0.58
CA HIS A 261 -7.93 2.53 -0.96
C HIS A 261 -7.28 1.42 -1.80
N GLY A 262 -6.19 1.71 -2.51
CA GLY A 262 -5.36 0.68 -3.14
C GLY A 262 -4.71 -0.25 -2.12
N VAL A 263 -4.14 0.32 -1.05
CA VAL A 263 -3.59 -0.46 0.08
C VAL A 263 -4.68 -1.32 0.73
N THR A 264 -5.88 -0.78 0.92
CA THR A 264 -7.03 -1.55 1.43
C THR A 264 -7.37 -2.72 0.51
N ALA A 265 -7.49 -2.48 -0.80
CA ALA A 265 -7.80 -3.54 -1.76
C ALA A 265 -6.76 -4.68 -1.74
N ARG A 266 -5.46 -4.36 -1.60
CA ARG A 266 -4.40 -5.38 -1.46
C ARG A 266 -4.65 -6.30 -0.27
N TYR A 267 -4.95 -5.74 0.89
CA TYR A 267 -5.09 -6.54 2.11
C TYR A 267 -6.46 -7.21 2.23
N LEU A 268 -7.50 -6.65 1.60
CA LEU A 268 -8.75 -7.37 1.37
C LEU A 268 -8.52 -8.60 0.48
N ALA A 269 -7.73 -8.49 -0.60
CA ALA A 269 -7.38 -9.64 -1.43
C ALA A 269 -6.53 -10.68 -0.68
N LEU A 270 -5.61 -10.25 0.19
CA LEU A 270 -4.89 -11.17 1.09
C LEU A 270 -5.86 -11.91 2.01
N ALA A 271 -6.77 -11.20 2.68
CA ALA A 271 -7.77 -11.81 3.54
C ALA A 271 -8.68 -12.76 2.76
N ALA A 272 -9.12 -12.35 1.57
CA ALA A 272 -10.00 -13.14 0.71
C ALA A 272 -9.38 -14.48 0.29
N THR A 273 -8.05 -14.53 0.15
CA THR A 273 -7.33 -15.72 -0.32
C THR A 273 -6.78 -16.59 0.81
N GLN A 274 -6.71 -16.07 2.05
CA GLN A 274 -6.09 -16.76 3.17
C GLN A 274 -7.06 -17.09 4.31
N LEU A 275 -8.19 -16.40 4.41
CA LEU A 275 -9.16 -16.56 5.49
C LEU A 275 -10.56 -16.91 4.95
N PRO A 276 -10.98 -18.19 5.07
CA PRO A 276 -12.30 -18.62 4.62
C PRO A 276 -13.46 -17.83 5.23
N GLU A 277 -13.32 -17.37 6.48
CA GLU A 277 -14.37 -16.66 7.23
C GLU A 277 -14.77 -15.31 6.61
N VAL A 278 -13.88 -14.70 5.83
CA VAL A 278 -14.08 -13.38 5.21
C VAL A 278 -13.99 -13.42 3.70
N ALA A 279 -13.78 -14.61 3.12
CA ALA A 279 -13.40 -14.80 1.73
C ALA A 279 -14.34 -14.10 0.76
N ASP A 280 -15.64 -14.36 0.90
CA ASP A 280 -16.67 -13.87 -0.02
C ASP A 280 -16.85 -12.35 0.07
N GLN A 281 -17.00 -11.81 1.29
CA GLN A 281 -17.21 -10.36 1.49
C GLN A 281 -15.98 -9.56 1.05
N ALA A 282 -14.76 -10.01 1.40
CA ALA A 282 -13.54 -9.32 1.00
C ALA A 282 -13.31 -9.39 -0.53
N ARG A 283 -13.64 -10.52 -1.16
CA ARG A 283 -13.62 -10.68 -2.62
C ARG A 283 -14.62 -9.76 -3.31
N GLU A 284 -15.85 -9.69 -2.81
CA GLU A 284 -16.90 -8.82 -3.35
C GLU A 284 -16.46 -7.36 -3.34
N LEU A 285 -15.94 -6.87 -2.21
CA LEU A 285 -15.42 -5.50 -2.10
C LEU A 285 -14.32 -5.19 -3.13
N VAL A 286 -13.39 -6.13 -3.32
CA VAL A 286 -12.30 -5.98 -4.30
C VAL A 286 -12.86 -5.94 -5.72
N LEU A 287 -13.73 -6.87 -6.08
CA LEU A 287 -14.25 -6.97 -7.44
C LEU A 287 -15.21 -5.83 -7.80
N THR A 288 -16.15 -5.46 -6.93
CA THR A 288 -17.04 -4.32 -7.15
C THR A 288 -16.25 -3.02 -7.32
N SER A 289 -15.22 -2.81 -6.47
CA SER A 289 -14.32 -1.67 -6.61
C SER A 289 -13.54 -1.71 -7.93
N ALA A 290 -13.02 -2.88 -8.33
CA ALA A 290 -12.22 -3.04 -9.54
C ALA A 290 -13.04 -2.85 -10.81
N GLU A 291 -14.30 -3.30 -10.83
CA GLU A 291 -15.21 -3.09 -11.95
C GLU A 291 -15.53 -1.61 -12.10
N SER A 292 -15.93 -0.95 -11.01
CA SER A 292 -16.24 0.48 -11.02
C SER A 292 -15.03 1.33 -11.42
N ALA A 293 -13.85 1.06 -10.84
CA ALA A 293 -12.62 1.75 -11.20
C ALA A 293 -12.25 1.57 -12.68
N TRP A 294 -12.49 0.36 -13.22
CA TRP A 294 -12.23 0.09 -14.63
C TRP A 294 -13.21 0.83 -15.52
N GLU A 295 -14.51 0.81 -15.23
CA GLU A 295 -15.53 1.51 -16.02
C GLU A 295 -15.36 3.02 -16.02
N ASN A 296 -14.91 3.58 -14.90
CA ASN A 296 -14.69 5.00 -14.71
C ASN A 296 -13.29 5.48 -15.14
N ARG A 297 -12.39 4.59 -15.57
CA ARG A 297 -11.06 4.99 -16.05
C ARG A 297 -11.14 5.82 -17.34
N GLN A 298 -10.18 6.72 -17.54
CA GLN A 298 -9.94 7.30 -18.87
C GLN A 298 -8.99 6.42 -19.69
N THR A 299 -9.00 6.62 -21.01
CA THR A 299 -8.03 5.99 -21.91
C THR A 299 -7.17 7.07 -22.55
N VAL A 300 -5.85 6.99 -22.35
CA VAL A 300 -4.88 7.90 -22.98
C VAL A 300 -3.79 7.08 -23.66
N ASP A 301 -3.60 7.33 -24.95
CA ASP A 301 -2.68 6.57 -25.82
C ASP A 301 -2.89 5.05 -25.75
N GLY A 302 -4.15 4.62 -25.63
CA GLY A 302 -4.53 3.21 -25.53
C GLY A 302 -4.30 2.56 -24.17
N LEU A 303 -3.85 3.32 -23.16
CA LEU A 303 -3.56 2.82 -21.80
C LEU A 303 -4.50 3.44 -20.76
N PRO A 304 -4.88 2.69 -19.71
CA PRO A 304 -5.82 3.16 -18.69
C PRO A 304 -5.21 4.29 -17.85
N LEU A 305 -6.04 5.25 -17.44
CA LEU A 305 -5.72 6.29 -16.46
C LEU A 305 -6.81 6.25 -15.38
N PHE A 306 -6.40 5.93 -14.15
CA PHE A 306 -7.34 5.74 -13.04
C PHE A 306 -7.61 7.04 -12.29
N GLY A 307 -8.82 7.13 -11.72
CA GLY A 307 -9.28 8.21 -10.87
C GLY A 307 -8.82 8.07 -9.42
N ALA A 308 -8.75 9.19 -8.70
CA ALA A 308 -8.59 9.18 -7.24
C ALA A 308 -9.82 8.63 -6.51
N PHE A 309 -10.96 8.64 -7.18
CA PHE A 309 -12.22 8.05 -6.73
C PHE A 309 -12.70 7.10 -7.82
N TRP A 310 -13.15 5.91 -7.42
CA TRP A 310 -13.50 4.84 -8.36
C TRP A 310 -14.99 4.83 -8.74
N ASP A 311 -15.81 5.61 -8.04
CA ASP A 311 -17.27 5.76 -8.22
C ASP A 311 -17.66 6.77 -9.32
N ARG A 312 -16.68 7.44 -9.94
CA ARG A 312 -16.93 8.49 -10.94
C ARG A 312 -15.84 8.56 -12.00
N PRO A 313 -16.15 9.05 -13.22
CA PRO A 313 -15.18 9.13 -14.30
C PRO A 313 -13.93 9.91 -13.91
N ALA A 314 -12.76 9.32 -14.18
CA ALA A 314 -11.46 9.94 -13.96
C ALA A 314 -11.31 11.21 -14.82
N ALA A 315 -10.63 12.22 -14.27
CA ALA A 315 -10.32 13.44 -15.01
C ALA A 315 -9.01 13.31 -15.80
N LEU A 316 -8.95 13.89 -17.00
CA LEU A 316 -7.71 13.94 -17.77
C LEU A 316 -6.80 15.07 -17.21
N PRO A 317 -5.58 14.77 -16.74
CA PRO A 317 -4.68 15.78 -16.20
C PRO A 317 -4.03 16.60 -17.30
N THR A 318 -3.90 17.90 -17.05
CA THR A 318 -3.05 18.80 -17.84
C THR A 318 -1.64 18.89 -17.23
N ALA A 319 -0.68 19.36 -18.02
CA ALA A 319 0.65 19.71 -17.50
C ALA A 319 0.65 21.02 -16.69
N ASP A 320 -0.38 21.84 -16.88
CA ASP A 320 -0.63 23.08 -16.16
C ASP A 320 -1.50 22.81 -14.93
N GLY A 321 -1.30 23.59 -13.86
CA GLY A 321 -2.01 23.47 -12.58
C GLY A 321 -1.06 23.32 -11.38
N LYS A 322 -1.62 23.33 -10.17
CA LYS A 322 -0.83 23.09 -8.94
C LYS A 322 -0.43 21.61 -8.85
N SER A 323 0.86 21.35 -8.66
CA SER A 323 1.39 20.01 -8.37
C SER A 323 1.16 19.61 -6.92
N ALA A 324 1.20 18.32 -6.63
CA ALA A 324 1.28 17.78 -5.28
C ALA A 324 2.46 18.37 -4.50
N GLU A 325 2.22 18.70 -3.23
CA GLU A 325 3.18 19.39 -2.35
C GLU A 325 3.29 18.69 -1.01
N PHE A 326 4.53 18.51 -0.52
CA PHE A 326 4.80 17.94 0.80
C PHE A 326 4.67 19.01 1.88
N VAL A 327 3.73 18.82 2.81
CA VAL A 327 3.41 19.71 3.92
C VAL A 327 3.30 18.88 5.19
N GLU A 328 4.10 19.23 6.21
CA GLU A 328 4.03 18.65 7.56
C GLU A 328 4.12 17.11 7.66
N GLY A 329 4.77 16.45 6.70
CA GLY A 329 4.90 14.99 6.72
C GLY A 329 3.95 14.25 5.78
N ALA A 330 2.99 14.96 5.18
CA ALA A 330 2.05 14.41 4.20
C ALA A 330 2.19 15.12 2.85
N VAL A 331 1.79 14.44 1.78
CA VAL A 331 1.73 14.98 0.42
C VAL A 331 0.29 15.35 0.09
N ASN A 332 0.04 16.63 -0.12
CA ASN A 332 -1.24 17.15 -0.59
C ASN A 332 -1.44 16.84 -2.08
N ALA A 333 -2.70 16.72 -2.50
CA ALA A 333 -3.06 16.40 -3.87
C ALA A 333 -2.63 17.47 -4.88
N SER A 334 -2.30 17.01 -6.09
CA SER A 334 -2.32 17.88 -7.28
C SER A 334 -3.74 18.42 -7.53
N GLU A 335 -3.84 19.53 -8.26
CA GLU A 335 -5.13 20.12 -8.69
C GLU A 335 -6.00 19.10 -9.46
N VAL A 336 -5.36 18.25 -10.26
CA VAL A 336 -5.97 17.06 -10.84
C VAL A 336 -5.30 15.82 -10.24
N PRO A 337 -5.94 15.12 -9.27
CA PRO A 337 -5.37 13.97 -8.57
C PRO A 337 -4.85 12.85 -9.45
N GLU A 338 -5.46 12.61 -10.61
CA GLU A 338 -5.07 11.59 -11.59
C GLU A 338 -3.64 11.76 -12.10
N ARG A 339 -3.09 12.96 -11.92
CA ARG A 339 -1.69 13.28 -12.19
C ARG A 339 -0.74 12.52 -11.26
N ASP A 340 -1.15 12.23 -10.04
CA ASP A 340 -0.27 11.73 -8.98
C ASP A 340 0.03 10.25 -9.15
N LEU A 341 1.31 9.87 -8.98
CA LEU A 341 1.74 8.48 -9.04
C LEU A 341 0.98 7.60 -8.04
N SER A 342 0.68 8.11 -6.85
CA SER A 342 -0.08 7.41 -5.82
C SER A 342 -1.45 6.91 -6.33
N VAL A 343 -2.20 7.77 -7.02
CA VAL A 343 -3.50 7.43 -7.62
C VAL A 343 -3.36 6.31 -8.65
N GLN A 344 -2.36 6.42 -9.52
CA GLN A 344 -2.12 5.41 -10.55
C GLN A 344 -1.65 4.07 -9.97
N LEU A 345 -0.85 4.11 -8.89
CA LEU A 345 -0.45 2.91 -8.14
C LEU A 345 -1.65 2.22 -7.48
N SER A 346 -2.60 2.97 -6.92
CA SER A 346 -3.83 2.37 -6.38
C SER A 346 -4.65 1.65 -7.44
N GLY A 347 -4.84 2.28 -8.61
CA GLY A 347 -5.54 1.65 -9.73
C GLY A 347 -4.86 0.36 -10.18
N TRP A 348 -3.52 0.37 -10.30
CA TRP A 348 -2.76 -0.84 -10.65
C TRP A 348 -2.86 -1.91 -9.55
N MET A 349 -2.66 -1.54 -8.29
CA MET A 349 -2.76 -2.43 -7.14
C MET A 349 -4.13 -3.11 -7.05
N LEU A 350 -5.21 -2.38 -7.34
CA LEU A 350 -6.57 -2.92 -7.39
C LEU A 350 -6.74 -3.96 -8.51
N MET A 351 -6.20 -3.72 -9.70
CA MET A 351 -6.30 -4.69 -10.80
C MET A 351 -5.54 -5.98 -10.49
N GLU A 352 -4.37 -5.89 -9.86
CA GLU A 352 -3.62 -7.06 -9.39
C GLU A 352 -4.38 -7.81 -8.28
N ALA A 353 -5.00 -7.07 -7.34
CA ALA A 353 -5.85 -7.64 -6.29
C ALA A 353 -7.07 -8.39 -6.87
N ALA A 354 -7.75 -7.80 -7.86
CA ALA A 354 -8.88 -8.43 -8.55
C ALA A 354 -8.47 -9.70 -9.30
N HIS A 355 -7.27 -9.71 -9.91
CA HIS A 355 -6.72 -10.91 -10.51
C HIS A 355 -6.45 -11.99 -9.46
N ALA A 356 -5.76 -11.66 -8.37
CA ALA A 356 -5.40 -12.61 -7.31
C ALA A 356 -6.64 -13.29 -6.68
N VAL A 357 -7.72 -12.54 -6.45
CA VAL A 357 -8.95 -13.13 -5.91
C VAL A 357 -9.74 -13.94 -6.92
N THR A 358 -9.47 -13.86 -8.23
CA THR A 358 -10.19 -14.64 -9.26
C THR A 358 -9.40 -15.82 -9.82
N GLU A 359 -8.13 -15.95 -9.47
CA GLU A 359 -7.26 -17.05 -9.93
C GLU A 359 -7.73 -18.41 -9.38
N GLY A 360 -8.22 -18.46 -8.14
CA GLY A 360 -8.73 -19.68 -7.50
C GLY A 360 -10.03 -20.25 -8.08
N ASP A 361 -10.74 -19.49 -8.93
CA ASP A 361 -12.01 -19.93 -9.55
C ASP A 361 -11.78 -20.64 -10.90
N SER A 362 -10.52 -20.72 -11.35
CA SER A 362 -10.16 -21.30 -12.66
C SER A 362 -10.20 -22.83 -12.70
N ASP A 363 -10.15 -23.47 -11.53
CA ASP A 363 -10.06 -24.94 -11.37
C ASP A 363 -11.38 -25.59 -10.90
N GLY A 364 -12.50 -24.87 -11.01
CA GLY A 364 -13.85 -25.31 -10.60
C GLY A 364 -14.70 -25.95 -11.71
#